data_AF-A0AAD3D138-F1
#
_entry.id   AF-A0AAD3D138-F1
#
_cell.length_a   1.000
_cell.length_b   1.000
_cell.length_c   1.000
_cell.angle_alpha   90.00
_cell.angle_beta   90.00
_cell.angle_gamma   90.00
#
_symmetry.space_group_name_H-M   'P 1'
#
loop_
_entity.id
_entity.type
_entity.pdbx_description
1 polymer ?
#
loop_
_entity_poly.entity_id
_entity_poly.type
_entity_poly.pdbx_seq_one_letter_code
_entity_poly.pdbx_strand_id
1 'polypeptide(L)'
;MKIFSIAVVLLAFTSSSTSADYLRSSGNEDRQLQRGGGGDGGGGGTGDRDRLDEDDLNFRFNKFTVPAGVNLPSRLTARDYPIRDGVYENLKKTDAVSVINQSDYEVDLDIRNLINSVGGLPTYPMNDVNAPYWEELRHVIEVQDKRINDTNNVFFPLAKIWEGSDLGQIAEYVHNEYPGIIQSTFLAELLTEKYGEVNIDFDVIPYRSNEMFLSRDFMVANMSTWAMSTVGPYNFAAKWYAGRARPEEVVWAIKSGRLSEGVPQDIKNAVNAMNINAATEFTAYPEGSPNHPSWPAMHSAIASVSFWLSVVLDLNDEQLCQARLTDYGISYARTVAGVHYPSDNLTGMNLAKEILAKKMADFLSQKYGSDKAKIEAKIAANRFDWNTFDPDDPCPFMTMN
;
A
#
# COMPACT_ATOMS: atom_id res chain seq x y z
N MET A 1 -28.98 20.88 29.77
CA MET A 1 -28.71 21.64 28.54
C MET A 1 -27.98 20.67 27.61
N LYS A 2 -28.71 20.09 26.64
CA LYS A 2 -28.22 19.04 25.73
C LYS A 2 -27.51 19.71 24.57
N ILE A 3 -26.23 19.39 24.33
CA ILE A 3 -25.43 19.96 23.25
C ILE A 3 -25.10 18.85 22.25
N PHE A 4 -25.78 18.98 21.09
CA PHE A 4 -25.44 18.61 19.72
C PHE A 4 -24.80 17.26 19.37
N SER A 5 -25.61 16.46 18.67
CA SER A 5 -25.20 15.51 17.63
C SER A 5 -24.28 16.17 16.60
N ILE A 6 -23.08 15.62 16.41
CA ILE A 6 -22.28 15.84 15.22
C ILE A 6 -22.36 14.55 14.40
N ALA A 7 -23.39 14.49 13.56
CA ALA A 7 -23.38 13.67 12.35
C ALA A 7 -23.27 14.65 11.19
N VAL A 8 -22.04 15.13 10.93
CA VAL A 8 -21.74 15.80 9.66
C VAL A 8 -21.24 14.73 8.72
N VAL A 9 -22.21 14.20 7.97
CA VAL A 9 -22.03 13.49 6.72
C VAL A 9 -21.22 14.39 5.77
N LEU A 10 -20.00 13.98 5.43
CA LEU A 10 -19.27 14.51 4.28
C LEU A 10 -19.25 13.41 3.20
N LEU A 11 -20.40 13.20 2.57
CA LEU A 11 -20.56 12.40 1.36
C LEU A 11 -21.04 13.34 0.26
N ALA A 12 -20.08 14.00 -0.40
CA ALA A 12 -20.28 14.69 -1.68
C ALA A 12 -18.93 14.89 -2.39
N PHE A 13 -18.35 13.80 -2.89
CA PHE A 13 -17.46 13.85 -4.04
C PHE A 13 -17.89 12.77 -5.04
N THR A 14 -18.85 13.12 -5.89
CA THR A 14 -18.94 12.50 -7.21
C THR A 14 -17.93 13.22 -8.10
N SER A 15 -16.72 12.68 -8.25
CA SER A 15 -15.78 13.15 -9.26
C SER A 15 -15.69 12.13 -10.39
N SER A 16 -16.50 12.34 -11.43
CA SER A 16 -16.05 12.03 -12.79
C SER A 16 -14.79 12.86 -13.06
N SER A 17 -13.63 12.23 -13.18
CA SER A 17 -12.42 12.93 -13.63
C SER A 17 -11.92 12.34 -14.95
N THR A 18 -12.54 12.82 -16.03
CA THR A 18 -11.84 13.00 -17.30
C THR A 18 -11.06 14.31 -17.26
N SER A 19 -9.79 14.23 -17.67
CA SER A 19 -9.00 15.29 -18.31
C SER A 19 -8.33 16.36 -17.44
N ALA A 20 -6.99 16.25 -17.42
CA ALA A 20 -6.04 17.27 -17.88
C ALA A 20 -6.57 18.70 -18.01
N ASP A 21 -6.11 19.58 -17.13
CA ASP A 21 -5.54 20.91 -17.43
C ASP A 21 -5.56 21.75 -16.15
N TYR A 22 -4.45 21.82 -15.42
CA TYR A 22 -4.19 22.96 -14.53
C TYR A 22 -2.68 23.11 -14.25
N LEU A 23 -2.01 23.87 -15.11
CA LEU A 23 -0.74 24.53 -14.83
C LEU A 23 -0.86 25.99 -15.28
N ARG A 24 -0.86 26.95 -14.33
CA ARG A 24 0.04 28.12 -14.33
C ARG A 24 -0.27 29.18 -13.25
N SER A 25 0.84 29.79 -12.82
CA SER A 25 1.03 30.91 -11.88
C SER A 25 0.87 30.49 -10.42
N SER A 26 1.81 30.73 -9.52
CA SER A 26 2.82 31.78 -9.31
C SER A 26 3.93 31.14 -8.43
N GLY A 27 5.13 31.63 -8.19
CA GLY A 27 5.89 32.84 -8.46
C GLY A 27 7.24 32.63 -7.77
N ASN A 28 8.30 33.26 -8.30
CA ASN A 28 9.67 33.22 -7.79
C ASN A 28 9.78 33.47 -6.28
N GLU A 29 10.56 32.65 -5.57
CA GLU A 29 11.52 33.14 -4.58
C GLU A 29 12.82 32.33 -4.63
N ASP A 30 13.90 33.06 -4.89
CA ASP A 30 15.28 32.62 -4.87
C ASP A 30 15.69 32.10 -3.49
N ARG A 31 16.22 30.86 -3.43
CA ARG A 31 17.23 30.50 -2.43
C ARG A 31 18.39 29.78 -3.09
N GLN A 32 19.41 30.57 -3.39
CA GLN A 32 20.77 30.10 -3.52
C GLN A 32 21.22 29.51 -2.18
N LEU A 33 21.55 28.22 -2.15
CA LEU A 33 22.48 27.68 -1.18
C LEU A 33 23.62 26.96 -1.90
N GLN A 34 24.80 27.32 -1.43
CA GLN A 34 26.08 27.21 -2.10
C GLN A 34 26.55 25.76 -2.24
N ARG A 35 27.14 25.50 -3.40
CA ARG A 35 28.01 24.36 -3.67
C ARG A 35 29.28 24.48 -2.82
N GLY A 36 29.52 23.48 -1.98
CA GLY A 36 30.85 23.14 -1.46
C GLY A 36 31.23 21.78 -2.00
N GLY A 37 32.17 21.75 -2.95
CA GLY A 37 32.70 20.51 -3.52
C GLY A 37 33.86 19.95 -2.70
N GLY A 38 34.12 18.66 -2.90
CA GLY A 38 35.40 18.03 -2.60
C GLY A 38 35.27 16.60 -2.10
N GLY A 39 35.79 15.64 -2.86
CA GLY A 39 36.30 14.38 -2.31
C GLY A 39 35.90 13.12 -3.06
N ASP A 40 36.77 12.69 -3.96
CA ASP A 40 36.75 11.43 -4.70
C ASP A 40 36.70 10.16 -3.84
N GLY A 41 36.10 9.11 -4.42
CA GLY A 41 36.16 7.71 -3.99
C GLY A 41 34.94 6.97 -4.54
N GLY A 42 34.93 6.45 -5.77
CA GLY A 42 35.86 5.42 -6.22
C GLY A 42 35.41 4.04 -5.73
N GLY A 43 34.26 3.55 -6.22
CA GLY A 43 33.71 2.25 -5.86
C GLY A 43 32.58 1.85 -6.80
N GLY A 44 32.95 1.31 -7.97
CA GLY A 44 32.01 0.80 -8.96
C GLY A 44 31.21 -0.39 -8.42
N GLY A 45 29.90 -0.20 -8.30
CA GLY A 45 28.92 -1.26 -8.08
C GLY A 45 28.07 -1.46 -9.32
N THR A 46 28.66 -1.97 -10.41
CA THR A 46 27.94 -2.42 -11.62
C THR A 46 27.32 -3.81 -11.45
N GLY A 47 27.25 -4.36 -10.24
CA GLY A 47 26.92 -5.77 -9.97
C GLY A 47 25.44 -6.15 -10.02
N ASP A 48 24.53 -5.24 -10.39
CA ASP A 48 23.08 -5.46 -10.23
C ASP A 48 22.33 -5.83 -11.51
N ARG A 49 23.04 -5.94 -12.64
CA ARG A 49 22.44 -6.31 -13.93
C ARG A 49 22.54 -7.80 -14.25
N ASP A 50 23.18 -8.61 -13.42
CA ASP A 50 23.85 -9.83 -13.91
C ASP A 50 23.35 -11.16 -13.33
N ARG A 51 22.04 -11.28 -13.07
CA ARG A 51 21.29 -12.53 -13.33
C ARG A 51 19.81 -12.23 -13.16
N LEU A 52 19.16 -11.92 -14.28
CA LEU A 52 17.79 -12.41 -14.43
C LEU A 52 17.89 -13.91 -14.19
N ASP A 53 17.10 -14.40 -13.25
CA ASP A 53 16.98 -15.84 -13.05
C ASP A 53 16.69 -16.46 -14.43
N GLU A 54 17.39 -17.54 -14.79
CA GLU A 54 17.26 -18.14 -16.12
C GLU A 54 15.82 -18.57 -16.39
N ASP A 55 15.04 -18.76 -15.32
CA ASP A 55 13.63 -19.12 -15.33
C ASP A 55 12.67 -17.90 -15.30
N ASP A 56 13.12 -16.64 -15.22
CA ASP A 56 12.21 -15.48 -15.24
C ASP A 56 11.56 -15.30 -16.62
N LEU A 57 10.23 -15.35 -16.68
CA LEU A 57 9.47 -15.17 -17.93
C LEU A 57 9.42 -13.71 -18.40
N ASN A 58 10.15 -12.83 -17.73
CA ASN A 58 10.35 -11.42 -18.08
C ASN A 58 9.03 -10.63 -18.18
N PHE A 59 8.02 -11.06 -17.41
CA PHE A 59 6.71 -10.45 -17.40
C PHE A 59 6.64 -9.40 -16.28
N ARG A 60 6.52 -8.13 -16.68
CA ARG A 60 6.45 -6.97 -15.77
C ARG A 60 5.21 -6.12 -16.06
N PHE A 61 4.94 -5.15 -15.19
CA PHE A 61 3.84 -4.20 -15.29
C PHE A 61 3.91 -3.39 -16.60
N ASN A 62 2.80 -3.36 -17.33
CA ASN A 62 2.67 -2.74 -18.65
C ASN A 62 1.29 -2.09 -18.89
N LYS A 63 0.45 -1.93 -17.87
CA LYS A 63 -0.86 -1.28 -17.97
C LYS A 63 -0.72 0.25 -17.98
N PHE A 64 -0.36 0.80 -19.13
CA PHE A 64 -0.35 2.23 -19.43
C PHE A 64 -0.39 2.47 -20.95
N THR A 65 -0.86 3.65 -21.35
CA THR A 65 -0.92 4.11 -22.73
C THR A 65 0.32 4.95 -23.03
N VAL A 66 1.01 4.68 -24.15
CA VAL A 66 2.17 5.47 -24.60
C VAL A 66 1.69 6.49 -25.66
N PRO A 67 1.65 7.80 -25.37
CA PRO A 67 1.27 8.80 -26.36
C PRO A 67 2.27 8.90 -27.52
N ALA A 68 1.81 9.44 -28.65
CA ALA A 68 2.69 9.70 -29.80
C ALA A 68 3.86 10.63 -29.41
N GLY A 69 5.08 10.26 -29.81
CA GLY A 69 6.30 11.02 -29.52
C GLY A 69 6.98 10.69 -28.18
N VAL A 70 6.38 9.82 -27.36
CA VAL A 70 7.03 9.28 -26.15
C VAL A 70 7.90 8.10 -26.54
N ASN A 71 9.20 8.17 -26.23
CA ASN A 71 10.16 7.11 -26.54
C ASN A 71 10.21 6.08 -25.39
N LEU A 72 9.24 5.17 -25.37
CA LEU A 72 9.23 4.00 -24.49
C LEU A 72 9.21 2.72 -25.32
N PRO A 73 9.79 1.62 -24.82
CA PRO A 73 9.57 0.33 -25.42
C PRO A 73 8.07 0.00 -25.41
N SER A 74 7.60 -0.74 -26.40
CA SER A 74 6.21 -1.21 -26.47
C SER A 74 5.81 -2.09 -25.28
N ARG A 75 6.81 -2.63 -24.57
CA ARG A 75 6.65 -3.40 -23.35
C ARG A 75 7.90 -3.25 -22.47
N LEU A 76 7.72 -2.90 -21.21
CA LEU A 76 8.74 -2.97 -20.18
C LEU A 76 8.97 -4.40 -19.75
N THR A 77 10.24 -4.68 -19.49
CA THR A 77 10.83 -5.95 -19.12
C THR A 77 11.59 -5.80 -17.81
N ALA A 78 12.07 -6.90 -17.24
CA ALA A 78 12.89 -6.90 -16.04
C ALA A 78 14.13 -5.98 -16.15
N ARG A 79 14.66 -5.75 -17.37
CA ARG A 79 15.81 -4.84 -17.59
C ARG A 79 15.46 -3.36 -17.46
N ASP A 80 14.17 -3.02 -17.58
CA ASP A 80 13.68 -1.66 -17.46
C ASP A 80 13.38 -1.28 -16.00
N TYR A 81 13.49 -2.24 -15.08
CA TYR A 81 13.31 -2.08 -13.64
C TYR A 81 14.64 -2.31 -12.89
N PRO A 82 14.94 -1.53 -11.83
CA PRO A 82 14.22 -0.33 -11.40
C PRO A 82 14.25 0.78 -12.45
N ILE A 83 13.17 1.56 -12.57
CA ILE A 83 13.08 2.60 -13.61
C ILE A 83 14.15 3.69 -13.39
N ARG A 84 14.88 4.01 -14.45
CA ARG A 84 15.97 5.00 -14.45
C ARG A 84 15.98 5.77 -15.77
N ASP A 85 16.72 6.88 -15.78
CA ASP A 85 17.07 7.63 -16.99
C ASP A 85 15.86 7.94 -17.89
N GLY A 86 15.97 7.68 -19.19
CA GLY A 86 14.92 7.94 -20.17
C GLY A 86 13.64 7.13 -19.97
N VAL A 87 13.67 5.97 -19.28
CA VAL A 87 12.44 5.21 -18.99
C VAL A 87 11.60 5.98 -17.98
N TYR A 88 12.22 6.45 -16.89
CA TYR A 88 11.55 7.24 -15.86
C TYR A 88 10.94 8.54 -16.42
N GLU A 89 11.73 9.31 -17.17
CA GLU A 89 11.27 10.58 -17.75
C GLU A 89 10.15 10.41 -18.79
N ASN A 90 10.14 9.31 -19.53
CA ASN A 90 9.09 9.05 -20.50
C ASN A 90 7.84 8.41 -19.88
N LEU A 91 7.96 7.63 -18.81
CA LEU A 91 6.81 7.13 -18.03
C LEU A 91 6.00 8.27 -17.41
N LYS A 92 6.66 9.36 -16.96
CA LYS A 92 5.95 10.57 -16.48
C LYS A 92 5.08 11.27 -17.53
N LYS A 93 5.22 10.89 -18.81
CA LYS A 93 4.45 11.44 -19.94
C LYS A 93 3.32 10.50 -20.39
N THR A 94 3.14 9.35 -19.74
CA THR A 94 2.04 8.41 -20.00
C THR A 94 0.88 8.65 -19.03
N ASP A 95 -0.13 7.79 -19.06
CA ASP A 95 -1.19 7.70 -18.04
C ASP A 95 -0.78 6.83 -16.83
N ALA A 96 0.51 6.53 -16.68
CA ALA A 96 1.04 5.87 -15.50
C ALA A 96 0.92 6.79 -14.27
N VAL A 97 0.47 6.22 -13.16
CA VAL A 97 0.17 6.98 -11.94
C VAL A 97 1.36 6.95 -10.98
N SER A 98 1.69 8.11 -10.41
CA SER A 98 2.71 8.27 -9.36
C SER A 98 4.04 7.62 -9.72
N VAL A 99 4.59 7.97 -10.89
CA VAL A 99 5.90 7.52 -11.36
C VAL A 99 7.00 8.18 -10.52
N ILE A 100 7.47 7.44 -9.52
CA ILE A 100 8.46 7.88 -8.50
C ILE A 100 9.65 6.93 -8.51
N ASN A 101 10.87 7.43 -8.33
CA ASN A 101 12.09 6.63 -8.15
C ASN A 101 12.96 7.15 -6.98
N GLN A 102 14.15 6.57 -6.81
CA GLN A 102 15.10 6.93 -5.74
C GLN A 102 15.57 8.39 -5.77
N SER A 103 15.46 9.07 -6.91
CA SER A 103 15.92 10.46 -7.08
C SER A 103 14.86 11.51 -6.81
N ASP A 104 13.60 11.10 -6.58
CA ASP A 104 12.53 12.03 -6.20
C ASP A 104 12.80 12.61 -4.81
N TYR A 105 12.56 13.92 -4.64
CA TYR A 105 12.93 14.65 -3.42
C TYR A 105 12.19 14.19 -2.16
N GLU A 106 11.04 13.53 -2.32
CA GLU A 106 10.23 12.97 -1.23
C GLU A 106 10.80 11.65 -0.70
N VAL A 107 11.76 11.06 -1.42
CA VAL A 107 12.36 9.75 -1.14
C VAL A 107 13.77 9.94 -0.60
N ASP A 108 13.89 10.14 0.72
CA ASP A 108 15.18 10.35 1.40
C ASP A 108 15.80 9.06 1.99
N LEU A 109 15.02 7.97 2.03
CA LEU A 109 15.47 6.63 2.42
C LEU A 109 15.90 5.84 1.18
N ASP A 110 16.93 5.02 1.33
CA ASP A 110 17.35 4.09 0.29
C ASP A 110 16.27 3.01 0.09
N ILE A 111 15.61 3.05 -1.07
CA ILE A 111 14.49 2.19 -1.43
C ILE A 111 14.91 0.74 -1.48
N ARG A 112 16.13 0.46 -1.92
CA ARG A 112 16.62 -0.92 -1.96
C ARG A 112 16.78 -1.50 -0.56
N ASN A 113 17.35 -0.73 0.37
CA ASN A 113 17.48 -1.12 1.77
C ASN A 113 16.11 -1.27 2.43
N LEU A 114 15.15 -0.40 2.12
CA LEU A 114 13.78 -0.56 2.58
C LEU A 114 13.15 -1.86 2.06
N ILE A 115 13.24 -2.13 0.76
CA ILE A 115 12.77 -3.37 0.14
C ILE A 115 13.39 -4.59 0.83
N ASN A 116 14.70 -4.59 1.01
CA ASN A 116 15.42 -5.69 1.67
C ASN A 116 14.98 -5.88 3.13
N SER A 117 14.67 -4.79 3.84
CA SER A 117 14.24 -4.85 5.24
C SER A 117 12.87 -5.49 5.44
N VAL A 118 12.06 -5.60 4.38
CA VAL A 118 10.70 -6.18 4.43
C VAL A 118 10.59 -7.51 3.67
N GLY A 119 11.71 -8.17 3.38
CA GLY A 119 11.75 -9.50 2.75
C GLY A 119 12.27 -9.51 1.32
N GLY A 120 12.61 -8.36 0.73
CA GLY A 120 13.19 -8.27 -0.61
C GLY A 120 12.16 -8.03 -1.71
N LEU A 121 12.56 -8.30 -2.95
CA LEU A 121 11.71 -8.14 -4.14
C LEU A 121 10.56 -9.15 -4.16
N PRO A 122 9.44 -8.84 -4.83
CA PRO A 122 8.34 -9.78 -4.97
C PRO A 122 8.72 -10.95 -5.89
N THR A 123 7.86 -11.97 -5.89
CA THR A 123 7.92 -13.05 -6.88
C THR A 123 7.39 -12.56 -8.24
N TYR A 124 7.87 -13.20 -9.32
CA TYR A 124 7.48 -12.90 -10.71
C TYR A 124 7.07 -14.19 -11.43
N PRO A 125 6.35 -14.12 -12.57
CA PRO A 125 6.12 -15.31 -13.39
C PRO A 125 7.42 -16.01 -13.78
N MET A 126 7.54 -17.29 -13.41
CA MET A 126 8.73 -18.12 -13.65
C MET A 126 8.41 -19.32 -14.54
N ASN A 127 9.42 -19.86 -15.21
CA ASN A 127 9.32 -21.05 -16.03
C ASN A 127 9.17 -22.35 -15.19
N ASP A 128 9.54 -22.30 -13.91
CA ASP A 128 9.22 -23.36 -12.96
C ASP A 128 7.75 -23.30 -12.54
N VAL A 129 7.02 -24.38 -12.83
CA VAL A 129 5.61 -24.56 -12.47
C VAL A 129 5.37 -24.60 -10.95
N ASN A 130 6.41 -24.85 -10.15
CA ASN A 130 6.34 -24.88 -8.69
C ASN A 130 6.83 -23.57 -8.05
N ALA A 131 7.15 -22.56 -8.85
CA ALA A 131 7.60 -21.28 -8.32
C ALA A 131 6.53 -20.66 -7.42
N PRO A 132 6.91 -20.04 -6.27
CA PRO A 132 5.96 -19.46 -5.31
C PRO A 132 4.97 -18.47 -5.93
N TYR A 133 5.38 -17.77 -7.00
CA TYR A 133 4.51 -16.87 -7.76
C TYR A 133 3.19 -17.54 -8.21
N TRP A 134 3.25 -18.79 -8.67
CA TRP A 134 2.06 -19.47 -9.20
C TRP A 134 1.04 -19.79 -8.11
N GLU A 135 1.48 -20.09 -6.90
CA GLU A 135 0.60 -20.28 -5.75
C GLU A 135 -0.08 -18.97 -5.34
N GLU A 136 0.64 -17.84 -5.42
CA GLU A 136 0.03 -16.53 -5.18
C GLU A 136 -1.04 -16.20 -6.23
N LEU A 137 -0.79 -16.49 -7.51
CA LEU A 137 -1.77 -16.26 -8.57
C LEU A 137 -2.99 -17.19 -8.43
N ARG A 138 -2.76 -18.46 -8.09
CA ARG A 138 -3.81 -19.45 -7.81
C ARG A 138 -4.74 -18.95 -6.70
N HIS A 139 -4.18 -18.46 -5.61
CA HIS A 139 -4.97 -17.88 -4.53
C HIS A 139 -5.86 -16.72 -5.02
N VAL A 140 -5.32 -15.77 -5.80
CA VAL A 140 -6.13 -14.66 -6.33
C VAL A 140 -7.25 -15.16 -7.26
N ILE A 141 -6.98 -16.18 -8.08
CA ILE A 141 -7.98 -16.83 -8.94
C ILE A 141 -9.11 -17.45 -8.12
N GLU A 142 -8.79 -18.18 -7.06
CA GLU A 142 -9.78 -18.78 -6.15
C GLU A 142 -10.61 -17.72 -5.44
N VAL A 143 -9.99 -16.62 -5.01
CA VAL A 143 -10.71 -15.49 -4.41
C VAL A 143 -11.65 -14.82 -5.41
N GLN A 144 -11.24 -14.66 -6.68
CA GLN A 144 -12.13 -14.12 -7.72
C GLN A 144 -13.32 -15.05 -8.00
N ASP A 145 -13.09 -16.37 -8.06
CA ASP A 145 -14.16 -17.35 -8.21
C ASP A 145 -15.18 -17.25 -7.06
N LYS A 146 -14.71 -17.20 -5.80
CA LYS A 146 -15.57 -16.98 -4.63
C LYS A 146 -16.33 -15.67 -4.68
N ARG A 147 -15.69 -14.55 -5.03
CA ARG A 147 -16.38 -13.25 -5.15
C ARG A 147 -17.52 -13.31 -6.17
N ILE A 148 -17.31 -13.98 -7.30
CA ILE A 148 -18.29 -14.05 -8.39
C ILE A 148 -19.42 -15.04 -8.06
N ASN A 149 -19.09 -16.19 -7.48
CA ASN A 149 -20.02 -17.33 -7.36
C ASN A 149 -20.54 -17.58 -5.93
N ASP A 150 -19.88 -17.05 -4.90
CA ASP A 150 -20.18 -17.28 -3.48
C ASP A 150 -19.97 -16.00 -2.63
N THR A 151 -20.51 -14.87 -3.11
CA THR A 151 -20.24 -13.53 -2.54
C THR A 151 -20.53 -13.40 -1.04
N ASN A 152 -21.49 -14.16 -0.51
CA ASN A 152 -21.91 -14.07 0.89
C ASN A 152 -20.97 -14.80 1.86
N ASN A 153 -20.03 -15.61 1.36
CA ASN A 153 -19.14 -16.43 2.17
C ASN A 153 -17.81 -15.71 2.43
N VAL A 154 -17.82 -14.75 3.36
CA VAL A 154 -16.60 -14.09 3.80
C VAL A 154 -15.76 -15.06 4.62
N PHE A 155 -14.53 -15.33 4.16
CA PHE A 155 -13.65 -16.39 4.67
C PHE A 155 -12.38 -15.87 5.35
N PHE A 156 -12.36 -14.60 5.72
CA PHE A 156 -11.22 -13.96 6.39
C PHE A 156 -11.73 -13.00 7.47
N PRO A 157 -10.95 -12.76 8.54
CA PRO A 157 -11.42 -11.94 9.65
C PRO A 157 -11.53 -10.47 9.24
N LEU A 158 -12.56 -9.80 9.78
CA LEU A 158 -12.86 -8.40 9.52
C LEU A 158 -13.09 -7.65 10.82
N ALA A 159 -12.76 -6.36 10.82
CA ALA A 159 -13.12 -5.46 11.91
C ALA A 159 -14.64 -5.25 11.94
N LYS A 160 -15.16 -4.86 13.11
CA LYS A 160 -16.60 -4.58 13.31
C LYS A 160 -17.16 -3.52 12.35
N ILE A 161 -16.32 -2.62 11.82
CA ILE A 161 -16.72 -1.63 10.81
C ILE A 161 -17.19 -2.25 9.49
N TRP A 162 -16.89 -3.53 9.23
CA TRP A 162 -17.29 -4.27 8.03
C TRP A 162 -18.42 -5.27 8.29
N GLU A 163 -18.99 -5.30 9.50
CA GLU A 163 -20.00 -6.28 9.89
C GLU A 163 -21.18 -6.29 8.91
N GLY A 164 -21.55 -7.49 8.44
CA GLY A 164 -22.65 -7.69 7.49
C GLY A 164 -22.32 -7.47 6.01
N SER A 165 -21.05 -7.19 5.68
CA SER A 165 -20.62 -6.98 4.28
C SER A 165 -20.39 -8.30 3.55
N ASP A 166 -20.77 -8.37 2.28
CA ASP A 166 -20.40 -9.46 1.36
C ASP A 166 -19.07 -9.17 0.61
N LEU A 167 -18.53 -10.14 -0.13
CA LEU A 167 -17.25 -9.99 -0.87
C LEU A 167 -17.30 -8.90 -1.95
N GLY A 168 -18.47 -8.64 -2.55
CA GLY A 168 -18.67 -7.58 -3.51
C GLY A 168 -18.59 -6.20 -2.86
N GLN A 169 -19.30 -6.01 -1.75
CA GLN A 169 -19.27 -4.78 -0.95
C GLN A 169 -17.87 -4.52 -0.40
N ILE A 170 -17.18 -5.57 0.07
CA ILE A 170 -15.79 -5.48 0.54
C ILE A 170 -14.87 -4.95 -0.55
N ALA A 171 -14.97 -5.48 -1.78
CA ALA A 171 -14.18 -4.99 -2.91
C ALA A 171 -14.53 -3.53 -3.26
N GLU A 172 -15.81 -3.15 -3.18
CA GLU A 172 -16.28 -1.80 -3.48
C GLU A 172 -15.78 -0.77 -2.45
N TYR A 173 -15.74 -1.13 -1.16
CA TYR A 173 -15.26 -0.22 -0.11
C TYR A 173 -13.84 0.28 -0.34
N VAL A 174 -13.00 -0.51 -1.00
CA VAL A 174 -11.62 -0.14 -1.34
C VAL A 174 -11.47 0.36 -2.78
N HIS A 175 -12.54 0.51 -3.56
CA HIS A 175 -12.47 0.93 -4.96
C HIS A 175 -11.95 2.37 -5.10
N ASN A 176 -12.67 3.32 -4.50
CA ASN A 176 -12.38 4.75 -4.53
C ASN A 176 -12.11 5.30 -3.11
N GLU A 177 -11.45 4.49 -2.29
CA GLU A 177 -11.15 4.77 -0.89
C GLU A 177 -9.99 5.76 -0.79
N TYR A 178 -10.23 7.03 -1.12
CA TYR A 178 -9.17 8.04 -1.10
C TYR A 178 -9.57 9.38 -0.47
N PRO A 179 -8.74 9.93 0.46
CA PRO A 179 -7.72 9.24 1.25
C PRO A 179 -8.32 8.61 2.52
N GLY A 180 -8.36 7.28 2.61
CA GLY A 180 -8.52 6.59 3.89
C GLY A 180 -9.91 6.69 4.54
N ILE A 181 -11.01 6.53 3.78
CA ILE A 181 -12.38 6.61 4.30
C ILE A 181 -12.63 5.55 5.37
N ILE A 182 -12.18 4.31 5.15
CA ILE A 182 -12.41 3.21 6.09
C ILE A 182 -11.58 3.42 7.36
N GLN A 183 -10.32 3.81 7.18
CA GLN A 183 -9.46 4.23 8.28
C GLN A 183 -10.07 5.37 9.10
N SER A 184 -10.60 6.41 8.44
CA SER A 184 -11.23 7.55 9.11
C SER A 184 -12.51 7.15 9.85
N THR A 185 -13.27 6.21 9.28
CA THR A 185 -14.47 5.64 9.92
C THR A 185 -14.08 4.88 11.20
N PHE A 186 -13.06 4.03 11.13
CA PHE A 186 -12.52 3.36 12.31
C PHE A 186 -12.05 4.35 13.38
N LEU A 187 -11.29 5.37 13.00
CA LEU A 187 -10.79 6.39 13.94
C LEU A 187 -11.95 7.16 14.61
N ALA A 188 -13.04 7.45 13.89
CA ALA A 188 -14.22 8.07 14.47
C ALA A 188 -14.92 7.17 15.49
N GLU A 189 -15.03 5.87 15.22
CA GLU A 189 -15.57 4.90 16.18
C GLU A 189 -14.68 4.73 17.40
N LEU A 190 -13.36 4.72 17.21
CA LEU A 190 -12.38 4.69 18.28
C LEU A 190 -12.54 5.93 19.20
N LEU A 191 -12.55 7.13 18.62
CA LEU A 191 -12.63 8.40 19.37
C LEU A 191 -13.99 8.64 20.06
N THR A 192 -15.04 7.96 19.61
CA THR A 192 -16.35 7.91 20.29
C THR A 192 -16.43 6.82 21.36
N GLU A 193 -15.28 6.19 21.66
CA GLU A 193 -15.10 5.20 22.73
C GLU A 193 -15.97 3.94 22.55
N LYS A 194 -16.33 3.63 21.30
CA LYS A 194 -17.07 2.40 20.93
C LYS A 194 -16.36 1.13 21.41
N TYR A 195 -15.03 1.19 21.51
CA TYR A 195 -14.14 0.09 21.92
C TYR A 195 -13.53 0.31 23.32
N GLY A 196 -14.15 1.17 24.14
CA GLY A 196 -13.64 1.57 25.46
C GLY A 196 -12.92 2.92 25.45
N GLU A 197 -12.54 3.38 26.65
CA GLU A 197 -11.87 4.67 26.86
C GLU A 197 -10.57 4.79 26.06
N VAL A 198 -10.35 5.95 25.42
CA VAL A 198 -9.16 6.22 24.62
C VAL A 198 -8.26 7.23 25.33
N ASN A 199 -7.09 6.75 25.74
CA ASN A 199 -6.08 7.52 26.44
C ASN A 199 -4.88 7.83 25.53
N ILE A 200 -4.40 9.07 25.59
CA ILE A 200 -3.14 9.47 24.97
C ILE A 200 -2.00 8.94 25.83
N ASP A 201 -1.00 8.33 25.20
CA ASP A 201 0.24 7.99 25.90
C ASP A 201 1.02 9.29 26.15
N PHE A 202 0.97 9.80 27.39
CA PHE A 202 1.64 11.05 27.76
C PHE A 202 3.16 10.94 27.89
N ASP A 203 3.73 9.73 27.88
CA ASP A 203 5.18 9.52 27.75
C ASP A 203 5.65 9.76 26.30
N VAL A 204 4.76 9.59 25.33
CA VAL A 204 5.00 9.82 23.90
C VAL A 204 4.52 11.19 23.46
N ILE A 205 3.31 11.61 23.82
CA ILE A 205 2.72 12.91 23.47
C ILE A 205 2.51 13.72 24.76
N PRO A 206 3.39 14.68 25.09
CA PRO A 206 3.33 15.35 26.39
C PRO A 206 2.05 16.17 26.58
N TYR A 207 1.50 16.17 27.80
CA TYR A 207 0.29 16.91 28.20
C TYR A 207 0.36 18.43 27.94
N ARG A 208 1.58 18.97 27.77
CA ARG A 208 1.86 20.35 27.37
C ARG A 208 2.80 20.37 26.18
N SER A 209 2.35 19.79 25.08
CA SER A 209 3.11 19.74 23.83
C SER A 209 3.33 21.14 23.24
N ASN A 210 4.26 21.24 22.29
CA ASN A 210 4.49 22.49 21.54
C ASN A 210 3.23 22.99 20.80
N GLU A 211 2.25 22.11 20.58
CA GLU A 211 0.99 22.36 19.90
C GLU A 211 -0.18 22.14 20.88
N MET A 212 -0.19 22.89 21.99
CA MET A 212 -1.15 22.76 23.11
C MET A 212 -2.64 22.85 22.70
N PHE A 213 -2.95 23.36 21.50
CA PHE A 213 -4.31 23.45 20.98
C PHE A 213 -4.89 22.12 20.51
N LEU A 214 -4.04 21.15 20.14
CA LEU A 214 -4.51 19.89 19.55
C LEU A 214 -5.15 19.01 20.63
N SER A 215 -6.49 18.96 20.66
CA SER A 215 -7.20 17.91 21.41
C SER A 215 -6.80 16.53 20.88
N ARG A 216 -7.13 15.48 21.65
CA ARG A 216 -6.98 14.06 21.26
C ARG A 216 -7.36 13.82 19.78
N ASP A 217 -8.49 14.35 19.37
CA ASP A 217 -9.07 14.14 18.04
C ASP A 217 -8.24 14.81 16.94
N PHE A 218 -7.77 16.05 17.18
CA PHE A 218 -6.90 16.74 16.22
C PHE A 218 -5.52 16.09 16.11
N MET A 219 -4.96 15.58 17.20
CA MET A 219 -3.70 14.82 17.18
C MET A 219 -3.86 13.54 16.34
N VAL A 220 -4.92 12.77 16.58
CA VAL A 220 -5.21 11.53 15.82
C VAL A 220 -5.41 11.82 14.33
N ALA A 221 -6.16 12.87 13.97
CA ALA A 221 -6.33 13.28 12.58
C ALA A 221 -5.00 13.71 11.91
N ASN A 222 -4.15 14.44 12.65
CA ASN A 222 -2.84 14.85 12.16
C ASN A 222 -1.91 13.65 11.95
N MET A 223 -1.87 12.71 12.90
CA MET A 223 -1.11 11.47 12.79
C MET A 223 -1.54 10.63 11.60
N SER A 224 -2.85 10.47 11.39
CA SER A 224 -3.40 9.74 10.25
C SER A 224 -2.92 10.34 8.92
N THR A 225 -3.07 11.65 8.76
CA THR A 225 -2.67 12.36 7.53
C THR A 225 -1.14 12.34 7.32
N TRP A 226 -0.38 12.51 8.40
CA TRP A 226 1.08 12.44 8.37
C TRP A 226 1.57 11.05 7.97
N ALA A 227 0.99 9.99 8.53
CA ALA A 227 1.38 8.62 8.22
C ALA A 227 1.14 8.30 6.73
N MET A 228 -0.05 8.64 6.20
CA MET A 228 -0.40 8.43 4.79
C MET A 228 0.57 9.16 3.83
N SER A 229 0.79 10.46 4.08
CA SER A 229 1.65 11.29 3.24
C SER A 229 3.13 10.91 3.34
N THR A 230 3.56 10.41 4.51
CA THR A 230 4.94 9.95 4.72
C THR A 230 5.21 8.66 3.96
N VAL A 231 4.27 7.72 3.92
CA VAL A 231 4.49 6.38 3.34
C VAL A 231 4.36 6.38 1.80
N GLY A 232 3.49 7.22 1.25
CA GLY A 232 3.13 7.19 -0.17
C GLY A 232 4.31 7.21 -1.15
N PRO A 233 5.21 8.21 -1.07
CA PRO A 233 6.34 8.32 -1.99
C PRO A 233 7.24 7.06 -2.00
N TYR A 234 7.52 6.48 -0.83
CA TYR A 234 8.34 5.27 -0.73
C TYR A 234 7.63 4.02 -1.28
N ASN A 235 6.31 3.90 -1.05
CA ASN A 235 5.52 2.80 -1.61
C ASN A 235 5.54 2.83 -3.14
N PHE A 236 5.32 4.00 -3.74
CA PHE A 236 5.37 4.17 -5.19
C PHE A 236 6.79 4.02 -5.75
N ALA A 237 7.82 4.51 -5.05
CA ALA A 237 9.19 4.26 -5.44
C ALA A 237 9.51 2.75 -5.44
N ALA A 238 9.04 1.99 -4.44
CA ALA A 238 9.19 0.52 -4.41
C ALA A 238 8.41 -0.17 -5.54
N LYS A 239 7.20 0.33 -5.88
CA LYS A 239 6.43 -0.15 -7.03
C LYS A 239 7.21 -0.06 -8.33
N TRP A 240 7.74 1.11 -8.60
CA TRP A 240 8.50 1.38 -9.81
C TRP A 240 9.95 0.88 -9.75
N TYR A 241 10.41 0.45 -8.57
CA TYR A 241 11.64 -0.33 -8.42
C TYR A 241 11.43 -1.78 -8.87
N ALA A 242 10.34 -2.41 -8.45
CA ALA A 242 10.09 -3.84 -8.67
C ALA A 242 9.35 -4.16 -9.98
N GLY A 243 8.40 -3.33 -10.41
CA GLY A 243 7.68 -3.52 -11.67
C GLY A 243 6.77 -4.75 -11.73
N ARG A 244 6.26 -5.23 -10.58
CA ARG A 244 5.38 -6.42 -10.54
C ARG A 244 4.08 -6.15 -11.31
N ALA A 245 3.78 -7.02 -12.26
CA ALA A 245 2.52 -6.98 -13.01
C ALA A 245 1.32 -7.19 -12.09
N ARG A 246 0.16 -6.70 -12.51
CA ARG A 246 -1.11 -6.89 -11.83
C ARG A 246 -1.69 -8.28 -12.13
N PRO A 247 -2.51 -8.86 -11.24
CA PRO A 247 -3.16 -10.15 -11.49
C PRO A 247 -3.90 -10.20 -12.84
N GLU A 248 -4.66 -9.15 -13.17
CA GLU A 248 -5.40 -9.06 -14.43
C GLU A 248 -4.51 -9.13 -15.69
N GLU A 249 -3.29 -8.55 -15.65
CA GLU A 249 -2.37 -8.57 -16.79
C GLU A 249 -1.87 -9.99 -17.08
N VAL A 250 -1.62 -10.74 -16.00
CA VAL A 250 -1.08 -12.11 -16.10
C VAL A 250 -2.17 -13.08 -16.49
N VAL A 251 -3.35 -13.00 -15.85
CA VAL A 251 -4.52 -13.82 -16.21
C VAL A 251 -4.90 -13.59 -17.67
N TRP A 252 -4.96 -12.34 -18.12
CA TRP A 252 -5.26 -12.04 -19.52
C TRP A 252 -4.19 -12.52 -20.49
N ALA A 253 -2.91 -12.44 -20.10
CA ALA A 253 -1.83 -12.98 -20.92
C ALA A 253 -1.92 -14.50 -21.07
N ILE A 254 -2.34 -15.21 -20.02
CA ILE A 254 -2.60 -16.66 -20.08
C ILE A 254 -3.79 -16.94 -20.98
N LYS A 255 -4.93 -16.26 -20.77
CA LYS A 255 -6.17 -16.44 -21.54
C LYS A 255 -5.96 -16.18 -23.04
N SER A 256 -5.18 -15.16 -23.39
CA SER A 256 -4.88 -14.79 -24.78
C SER A 256 -3.75 -15.60 -25.43
N GLY A 257 -3.12 -16.52 -24.69
CA GLY A 257 -1.98 -17.33 -25.17
C GLY A 257 -0.65 -16.57 -25.26
N ARG A 258 -0.59 -15.31 -24.81
CA ARG A 258 0.64 -14.51 -24.72
C ARG A 258 1.62 -15.01 -23.66
N LEU A 259 1.14 -15.75 -22.66
CA LEU A 259 1.93 -16.39 -21.62
C LEU A 259 1.44 -17.83 -21.48
N SER A 260 2.23 -18.80 -21.95
CA SER A 260 1.83 -20.22 -22.00
C SER A 260 2.91 -21.17 -21.50
N GLU A 261 4.18 -20.86 -21.78
CA GLU A 261 5.34 -21.56 -21.22
C GLU A 261 5.46 -21.26 -19.71
N GLY A 262 5.89 -22.24 -18.91
CA GLY A 262 6.04 -22.12 -17.46
C GLY A 262 4.75 -22.08 -16.64
N VAL A 263 3.60 -21.82 -17.25
CA VAL A 263 2.31 -21.70 -16.54
C VAL A 263 1.77 -23.10 -16.18
N PRO A 264 1.48 -23.37 -14.89
CA PRO A 264 0.84 -24.61 -14.44
C PRO A 264 -0.48 -24.93 -15.16
N GLN A 265 -0.71 -26.22 -15.43
CA GLN A 265 -1.86 -26.64 -16.24
C GLN A 265 -3.20 -26.35 -15.56
N ASP A 266 -3.27 -26.45 -14.25
CA ASP A 266 -4.47 -26.17 -13.47
C ASP A 266 -4.80 -24.67 -13.45
N ILE A 267 -3.81 -23.78 -13.38
CA ILE A 267 -4.00 -22.34 -13.59
C ILE A 267 -4.53 -22.07 -15.00
N LYS A 268 -3.96 -22.69 -16.04
CA LYS A 268 -4.49 -22.56 -17.42
C LYS A 268 -5.95 -22.98 -17.50
N ASN A 269 -6.30 -24.12 -16.89
CA ASN A 269 -7.66 -24.64 -16.89
C ASN A 269 -8.62 -23.68 -16.18
N ALA A 270 -8.23 -23.16 -15.01
CA ALA A 270 -9.04 -22.20 -14.25
C ALA A 270 -9.27 -20.89 -15.04
N VAL A 271 -8.20 -20.30 -15.59
CA VAL A 271 -8.29 -19.09 -16.42
C VAL A 271 -9.13 -19.32 -17.68
N ASN A 272 -9.00 -20.48 -18.32
CA ASN A 272 -9.80 -20.81 -19.49
C ASN A 272 -11.28 -21.00 -19.18
N ALA A 273 -11.61 -21.47 -17.97
CA ALA A 273 -12.98 -21.59 -17.49
C ALA A 273 -13.61 -20.23 -17.13
N MET A 274 -12.80 -19.20 -16.82
CA MET A 274 -13.31 -17.85 -16.61
C MET A 274 -13.92 -17.27 -17.90
N ASN A 275 -15.15 -16.78 -17.82
CA ASN A 275 -15.86 -16.14 -18.93
C ASN A 275 -15.48 -14.65 -19.05
N ILE A 276 -14.20 -14.37 -19.30
CA ILE A 276 -13.66 -13.01 -19.46
C ILE A 276 -13.24 -12.75 -20.91
N ASN A 277 -13.52 -11.54 -21.40
CA ASN A 277 -13.22 -11.04 -22.75
C ASN A 277 -12.25 -9.86 -22.76
N ALA A 278 -11.89 -9.35 -21.58
CA ALA A 278 -10.88 -8.33 -21.39
C ALA A 278 -10.15 -8.55 -20.05
N ALA A 279 -8.96 -7.95 -19.89
CA ALA A 279 -8.21 -8.04 -18.64
C ALA A 279 -9.00 -7.48 -17.44
N THR A 280 -9.67 -6.35 -17.63
CA THR A 280 -10.40 -5.65 -16.56
C THR A 280 -11.56 -6.47 -15.99
N GLU A 281 -12.16 -7.35 -16.79
CA GLU A 281 -13.24 -8.27 -16.37
C GLU A 281 -12.79 -9.32 -15.34
N PHE A 282 -11.48 -9.50 -15.14
CA PHE A 282 -10.96 -10.31 -14.03
C PHE A 282 -11.19 -9.66 -12.67
N THR A 283 -11.25 -8.32 -12.62
CA THR A 283 -11.30 -7.56 -11.37
C THR A 283 -12.75 -7.26 -10.96
N ALA A 284 -12.92 -6.70 -9.76
CA ALA A 284 -14.21 -6.14 -9.36
C ALA A 284 -14.54 -4.80 -10.04
N TYR A 285 -13.59 -4.18 -10.74
CA TYR A 285 -13.70 -2.81 -11.21
C TYR A 285 -13.81 -2.74 -12.74
N PRO A 286 -14.75 -1.93 -13.29
CA PRO A 286 -14.89 -1.80 -14.74
C PRO A 286 -13.60 -1.38 -15.46
N GLU A 287 -12.79 -0.53 -14.83
CA GLU A 287 -11.51 -0.05 -15.35
C GLU A 287 -10.31 -0.96 -15.03
N GLY A 288 -10.52 -2.02 -14.24
CA GLY A 288 -9.46 -2.90 -13.76
C GLY A 288 -8.66 -2.30 -12.61
N SER A 289 -7.40 -2.74 -12.49
CA SER A 289 -6.48 -2.19 -11.49
C SER A 289 -5.93 -0.79 -11.88
N PRO A 290 -5.47 0.03 -10.93
CA PRO A 290 -4.83 1.31 -11.26
C PRO A 290 -3.57 1.16 -12.14
N ASN A 291 -3.26 2.20 -12.95
CA ASN A 291 -2.12 2.28 -13.88
C ASN A 291 -0.76 2.46 -13.17
N HIS A 292 -0.45 1.59 -12.22
CA HIS A 292 0.85 1.48 -11.57
C HIS A 292 1.11 0.04 -11.11
N PRO A 293 2.39 -0.37 -10.89
CA PRO A 293 2.74 -1.73 -10.50
C PRO A 293 2.00 -2.23 -9.24
N SER A 294 1.85 -3.55 -9.15
CA SER A 294 1.09 -4.21 -8.08
C SER A 294 1.80 -4.12 -6.73
N TRP A 295 3.05 -4.54 -6.66
CA TRP A 295 3.77 -4.65 -5.39
C TRP A 295 4.57 -3.39 -5.05
N PRO A 296 4.62 -2.95 -3.78
CA PRO A 296 3.75 -3.33 -2.68
C PRO A 296 2.40 -2.60 -2.76
N ALA A 297 1.35 -3.08 -2.10
CA ALA A 297 0.03 -2.43 -2.17
C ALA A 297 0.00 -1.10 -1.39
N MET A 298 -0.46 -0.02 -2.03
CA MET A 298 -0.52 1.31 -1.39
C MET A 298 -1.64 1.39 -0.34
N HIS A 299 -2.81 0.80 -0.62
CA HIS A 299 -3.93 0.78 0.36
C HIS A 299 -3.51 0.07 1.66
N SER A 300 -2.77 -1.04 1.54
CA SER A 300 -2.17 -1.72 2.69
C SER A 300 -1.16 -0.87 3.44
N ALA A 301 -0.32 -0.14 2.72
CA ALA A 301 0.68 0.70 3.33
C ALA A 301 0.08 1.91 4.08
N ILE A 302 -0.98 2.52 3.55
CA ILE A 302 -1.66 3.61 4.25
C ILE A 302 -2.46 3.12 5.45
N ALA A 303 -3.06 1.92 5.38
CA ALA A 303 -3.96 1.42 6.41
C ALA A 303 -3.31 1.54 7.79
N SER A 304 -2.11 0.97 7.98
CA SER A 304 -1.11 1.10 9.08
C SER A 304 -1.51 1.62 10.49
N VAL A 305 -2.80 1.66 10.83
CA VAL A 305 -3.33 2.32 12.03
C VAL A 305 -2.95 1.57 13.27
N SER A 306 -2.90 0.25 13.19
CA SER A 306 -2.50 -0.59 14.33
C SER A 306 -1.11 -0.24 14.84
N PHE A 307 -0.20 0.14 13.95
CA PHE A 307 1.16 0.48 14.33
C PHE A 307 1.27 1.88 14.93
N TRP A 308 0.83 2.93 14.24
CA TRP A 308 1.05 4.28 14.78
C TRP A 308 0.13 4.60 15.96
N LEU A 309 -1.08 4.04 16.03
CA LEU A 309 -1.95 4.21 17.21
C LEU A 309 -1.33 3.57 18.45
N SER A 310 -0.75 2.38 18.34
CA SER A 310 -0.10 1.70 19.48
C SER A 310 1.16 2.42 19.99
N VAL A 311 1.70 3.35 19.20
CA VAL A 311 2.78 4.23 19.66
C VAL A 311 2.25 5.45 20.40
N VAL A 312 1.19 6.11 19.91
CA VAL A 312 0.75 7.41 20.45
C VAL A 312 -0.40 7.33 21.46
N LEU A 313 -1.07 6.18 21.57
CA LEU A 313 -2.18 5.92 22.48
C LEU A 313 -1.88 4.71 23.38
N ASP A 314 -2.53 4.69 24.54
CA ASP A 314 -2.59 3.52 25.43
C ASP A 314 -3.79 2.65 25.02
N LEU A 315 -3.60 1.86 23.96
CA LEU A 315 -4.63 0.97 23.43
C LEU A 315 -4.88 -0.22 24.37
N ASN A 316 -6.15 -0.52 24.63
CA ASN A 316 -6.55 -1.81 25.19
C ASN A 316 -6.53 -2.92 24.13
N ASP A 317 -6.65 -4.18 24.55
CA ASP A 317 -6.56 -5.35 23.65
C ASP A 317 -7.62 -5.33 22.53
N GLU A 318 -8.86 -4.91 22.84
CA GLU A 318 -9.94 -4.80 21.84
C GLU A 318 -9.65 -3.68 20.82
N GLN A 319 -9.16 -2.52 21.27
CA GLN A 319 -8.80 -1.41 20.37
C GLN A 319 -7.66 -1.81 19.44
N LEU A 320 -6.62 -2.47 19.95
CA LEU A 320 -5.51 -2.97 19.13
C LEU A 320 -5.96 -4.07 18.16
N CYS A 321 -6.84 -4.98 18.62
CA CYS A 321 -7.47 -6.01 17.79
C CYS A 321 -8.23 -5.38 16.62
N GLN A 322 -9.14 -4.43 16.87
CA GLN A 322 -9.91 -3.76 15.83
C GLN A 322 -9.03 -2.92 14.89
N ALA A 323 -7.95 -2.31 15.39
CA ALA A 323 -7.00 -1.60 14.54
C ALA A 323 -6.27 -2.56 13.57
N ARG A 324 -5.84 -3.73 14.04
CA ARG A 324 -5.21 -4.75 13.19
C ARG A 324 -6.19 -5.34 12.17
N LEU A 325 -7.41 -5.61 12.60
CA LEU A 325 -8.46 -6.09 11.70
C LEU A 325 -8.84 -5.04 10.64
N THR A 326 -8.78 -3.75 10.98
CA THR A 326 -8.93 -2.65 10.01
C THR A 326 -7.82 -2.68 8.97
N ASP A 327 -6.56 -2.76 9.41
CA ASP A 327 -5.39 -2.84 8.52
C ASP A 327 -5.45 -4.04 7.57
N TYR A 328 -5.76 -5.22 8.13
CA TYR A 328 -5.87 -6.46 7.38
C TYR A 328 -7.08 -6.46 6.44
N GLY A 329 -8.24 -5.96 6.89
CA GLY A 329 -9.46 -5.88 6.08
C GLY A 329 -9.28 -5.01 4.84
N ILE A 330 -8.78 -3.77 5.00
CA ILE A 330 -8.46 -2.86 3.88
C ILE A 330 -7.48 -3.53 2.90
N SER A 331 -6.46 -4.18 3.46
CA SER A 331 -5.42 -4.87 2.70
C SER A 331 -5.98 -6.02 1.87
N TYR A 332 -6.64 -6.98 2.51
CA TYR A 332 -7.13 -8.19 1.88
C TYR A 332 -8.28 -7.91 0.91
N ALA A 333 -9.08 -6.87 1.17
CA ALA A 333 -10.11 -6.40 0.25
C ALA A 333 -9.55 -6.08 -1.16
N ARG A 334 -8.27 -5.70 -1.28
CA ARG A 334 -7.63 -5.51 -2.58
C ARG A 334 -7.38 -6.83 -3.34
N THR A 335 -7.14 -7.92 -2.62
CA THR A 335 -7.11 -9.28 -3.21
C THR A 335 -8.52 -9.71 -3.60
N VAL A 336 -9.52 -9.42 -2.76
CA VAL A 336 -10.94 -9.66 -3.10
C VAL A 336 -11.33 -8.92 -4.37
N ALA A 337 -10.88 -7.68 -4.55
CA ALA A 337 -11.09 -6.93 -5.78
C ALA A 337 -10.29 -7.41 -7.01
N GLY A 338 -9.35 -8.35 -6.84
CA GLY A 338 -8.55 -8.92 -7.93
C GLY A 338 -7.41 -8.02 -8.42
N VAL A 339 -7.04 -6.99 -7.65
CA VAL A 339 -6.04 -5.99 -8.08
C VAL A 339 -4.67 -6.16 -7.42
N HIS A 340 -4.56 -6.97 -6.36
CA HIS A 340 -3.31 -7.25 -5.65
C HIS A 340 -3.18 -8.72 -5.27
N TYR A 341 -1.94 -9.19 -5.12
CA TYR A 341 -1.64 -10.48 -4.51
C TYR A 341 -1.61 -10.36 -2.98
N PRO A 342 -1.87 -11.43 -2.20
CA PRO A 342 -1.73 -11.39 -0.74
C PRO A 342 -0.37 -10.86 -0.27
N SER A 343 0.72 -11.25 -0.93
CA SER A 343 2.07 -10.79 -0.60
C SER A 343 2.30 -9.29 -0.83
N ASP A 344 1.63 -8.69 -1.83
CA ASP A 344 1.67 -7.23 -2.05
C ASP A 344 1.13 -6.49 -0.82
N ASN A 345 0.07 -7.05 -0.24
CA ASN A 345 -0.64 -6.46 0.87
C ASN A 345 0.19 -6.56 2.16
N LEU A 346 0.69 -7.76 2.49
CA LEU A 346 1.55 -7.97 3.66
C LEU A 346 2.81 -7.11 3.59
N THR A 347 3.46 -7.07 2.42
CA THR A 347 4.65 -6.23 2.22
C THR A 347 4.31 -4.74 2.34
N GLY A 348 3.17 -4.30 1.81
CA GLY A 348 2.71 -2.91 1.94
C GLY A 348 2.60 -2.47 3.39
N MET A 349 1.95 -3.29 4.23
CA MET A 349 1.80 -2.98 5.66
C MET A 349 3.15 -3.00 6.40
N ASN A 350 4.04 -3.95 6.10
CA ASN A 350 5.38 -4.01 6.71
C ASN A 350 6.29 -2.86 6.26
N LEU A 351 6.22 -2.45 4.98
CA LEU A 351 6.96 -1.31 4.46
C LEU A 351 6.56 -0.02 5.17
N ALA A 352 5.25 0.21 5.35
CA ALA A 352 4.75 1.36 6.08
C ALA A 352 5.32 1.43 7.50
N LYS A 353 5.29 0.30 8.23
CA LYS A 353 5.85 0.22 9.58
C LYS A 353 7.33 0.57 9.62
N GLU A 354 8.13 0.07 8.68
CA GLU A 354 9.56 0.40 8.64
C GLU A 354 9.82 1.88 8.34
N ILE A 355 9.05 2.48 7.42
CA ILE A 355 9.15 3.92 7.11
C ILE A 355 8.75 4.76 8.32
N LEU A 356 7.58 4.46 8.91
CA LEU A 356 7.05 5.18 10.06
C LEU A 356 7.98 5.03 11.27
N ALA A 357 8.51 3.84 11.54
CA ALA A 357 9.47 3.62 12.62
C ALA A 357 10.73 4.47 12.49
N LYS A 358 11.19 4.75 11.26
CA LYS A 358 12.38 5.57 11.00
C LYS A 358 12.11 7.08 11.10
N LYS A 359 10.85 7.52 10.91
CA LYS A 359 10.50 8.94 10.79
C LYS A 359 9.67 9.50 11.95
N MET A 360 8.97 8.65 12.69
CA MET A 360 8.00 9.07 13.71
C MET A 360 8.66 9.79 14.89
N ALA A 361 9.84 9.35 15.34
CA ALA A 361 10.55 9.99 16.44
C ALA A 361 10.90 11.45 16.12
N ASP A 362 11.41 11.70 14.91
CA ASP A 362 11.71 13.05 14.43
C ASP A 362 10.45 13.90 14.29
N PHE A 363 9.41 13.34 13.67
CA PHE A 363 8.14 14.04 13.49
C PHE A 363 7.52 14.46 14.83
N LEU A 364 7.36 13.51 15.77
CA LEU A 364 6.72 13.79 17.05
C LEU A 364 7.55 14.75 17.91
N SER A 365 8.88 14.61 17.90
CA SER A 365 9.76 15.52 18.61
C SER A 365 9.67 16.95 18.08
N GLN A 366 9.68 17.13 16.76
CA GLN A 366 9.55 18.44 16.13
C GLN A 366 8.17 19.05 16.33
N LYS A 367 7.11 18.26 16.11
CA LYS A 367 5.73 18.74 16.12
C LYS A 367 5.18 18.93 17.54
N TYR A 368 5.42 17.98 18.43
CA TYR A 368 4.81 17.95 19.77
C TYR A 368 5.81 18.23 20.90
N GLY A 369 7.11 18.34 20.62
CA GLY A 369 8.12 18.50 21.67
C GLY A 369 8.38 17.21 22.45
N SER A 370 8.06 16.06 21.85
CA SER A 370 8.22 14.74 22.44
C SER A 370 9.69 14.31 22.58
N ASP A 371 9.95 13.43 23.55
CA ASP A 371 11.26 12.80 23.76
C ASP A 371 11.48 11.67 22.74
N LYS A 372 12.48 11.82 21.87
CA LYS A 372 12.81 10.84 20.84
C LYS A 372 13.12 9.46 21.42
N ALA A 373 13.85 9.38 22.53
CA ALA A 373 14.26 8.10 23.10
C ALA A 373 13.05 7.31 23.63
N LYS A 374 12.06 8.01 24.20
CA LYS A 374 10.79 7.39 24.63
C LYS A 374 9.99 6.88 23.43
N ILE A 375 9.91 7.68 22.36
CA ILE A 375 9.22 7.28 21.13
C ILE A 375 9.90 6.05 20.51
N GLU A 376 11.22 6.04 20.40
CA GLU A 376 12.00 4.92 19.87
C GLU A 376 11.80 3.65 20.71
N ALA A 377 11.77 3.77 22.04
CA ALA A 377 11.48 2.65 22.93
C ALA A 377 10.06 2.11 22.72
N LYS A 378 9.06 2.98 22.59
CA LYS A 378 7.66 2.58 22.33
C LYS A 378 7.52 1.94 20.94
N ILE A 379 8.18 2.48 19.91
CA ILE A 379 8.24 1.89 18.58
C ILE A 379 8.85 0.48 18.65
N ALA A 380 9.98 0.30 19.34
CA ALA A 380 10.62 -1.00 19.48
C ALA A 380 9.71 -2.02 20.19
N ALA A 381 8.97 -1.60 21.22
CA ALA A 381 8.04 -2.45 21.96
C ALA A 381 6.79 -2.85 21.14
N ASN A 382 6.36 -2.01 20.20
CA ASN A 382 5.16 -2.22 19.38
C ASN A 382 5.46 -2.71 17.96
N ARG A 383 6.72 -3.07 17.67
CA ARG A 383 7.06 -3.74 16.41
C ARG A 383 6.44 -5.13 16.37
N PHE A 384 5.90 -5.46 15.22
CA PHE A 384 5.37 -6.80 14.89
C PHE A 384 5.71 -7.10 13.42
N ASP A 385 5.40 -8.28 12.91
CA ASP A 385 5.55 -8.63 11.48
C ASP A 385 4.20 -9.11 10.94
N TRP A 386 3.73 -8.52 9.83
CA TRP A 386 2.50 -8.98 9.19
C TRP A 386 2.61 -10.36 8.56
N ASN A 387 3.83 -10.85 8.30
CA ASN A 387 4.05 -12.22 7.84
C ASN A 387 3.75 -13.27 8.93
N THR A 388 3.67 -12.87 10.19
CA THR A 388 3.31 -13.74 11.32
C THR A 388 1.88 -13.52 11.80
N PHE A 389 1.08 -12.75 11.09
CA PHE A 389 -0.33 -12.54 11.42
C PHE A 389 -1.12 -13.81 11.10
N ASP A 390 -1.84 -14.32 12.09
CA ASP A 390 -2.72 -15.47 11.95
C ASP A 390 -4.17 -14.98 11.74
N PRO A 391 -4.78 -15.18 10.57
CA PRO A 391 -6.17 -14.78 10.35
C PRO A 391 -7.17 -15.65 11.13
N ASP A 392 -6.79 -16.84 11.59
CA ASP A 392 -7.65 -17.71 12.41
C ASP A 392 -7.60 -17.31 13.89
N ASP A 393 -6.53 -16.64 14.31
CA ASP A 393 -6.37 -16.01 15.62
C ASP A 393 -5.84 -14.57 15.50
N PRO A 394 -6.65 -13.64 14.97
CA PRO A 394 -6.20 -12.28 14.67
C PRO A 394 -5.96 -11.43 15.94
N CYS A 395 -6.43 -11.91 17.08
CA CYS A 395 -6.43 -11.20 18.36
C CYS A 395 -6.06 -12.14 19.53
N PRO A 396 -4.85 -12.70 19.54
CA PRO A 396 -4.45 -13.78 20.48
C PRO A 396 -4.37 -13.29 21.95
N PHE A 397 -4.48 -11.98 22.17
CA PHE A 397 -4.44 -11.33 23.48
C PHE A 397 -5.83 -11.23 24.13
N MET A 398 -6.90 -11.50 23.38
CA MET A 398 -8.26 -11.59 23.93
C MET A 398 -8.49 -12.97 24.56
N THR A 399 -7.73 -13.32 25.59
CA THR A 399 -8.08 -14.49 26.40
C THR A 399 -9.43 -14.25 27.06
N MET A 400 -10.39 -15.15 26.79
CA MET A 400 -11.78 -15.10 27.27
C MET A 400 -11.82 -14.82 28.78
N ASN A 401 -12.42 -13.68 29.16
CA ASN A 401 -12.87 -13.44 30.53
C ASN A 401 -14.16 -14.20 30.83
#